data_AF-A0A960JNG8-F1
#
_entry.id   AF-A0A960JNG8-F1
#
_cell.length_a   1.000
_cell.length_b   1.000
_cell.length_c   1.000
_cell.angle_alpha   90.00
_cell.angle_beta   90.00
_cell.angle_gamma   90.00
#
_symmetry.space_group_name_H-M   'P 1'
#
loop_
_entity.id
_entity.type
_entity.pdbx_description
1 polymer ?
#
loop_
_entity_poly.entity_id
_entity_poly.type
_entity_poly.pdbx_seq_one_letter_code
_entity_poly.pdbx_strand_id
1 'polypeptide(L)'
;MLGISLLDLFKVGTAAAGVVPRTGANLLSQGLGTAVAPLLAERRLLIERNLDRATGGNLTPLRRRALTNAAFRSYGRYWEDLLRLPNMSIDELDANFDSRGLHHVDAAIESGIGPILALPHVG
;
A
#
# COMPACT_ATOMS: atom_id res chain seq x y z
N MET A 1 -30.78 -8.86 -7.04
CA MET A 1 -29.62 -7.96 -6.89
C MET A 1 -28.97 -8.34 -5.57
N LEU A 2 -27.87 -9.09 -5.60
CA LEU A 2 -27.28 -9.72 -4.41
C LEU A 2 -26.87 -8.63 -3.42
N GLY A 3 -27.51 -8.57 -2.24
CA GLY A 3 -27.33 -7.53 -1.21
C GLY A 3 -26.01 -7.61 -0.44
N ILE A 4 -24.90 -7.83 -1.16
CA ILE A 4 -23.56 -7.91 -0.59
C ILE A 4 -23.06 -6.48 -0.37
N SER A 5 -22.83 -6.09 0.88
CA SER A 5 -22.28 -4.79 1.20
C SER A 5 -20.77 -4.73 0.96
N LEU A 6 -20.20 -3.52 0.87
CA LEU A 6 -18.75 -3.33 0.82
C LEU A 6 -18.05 -3.93 2.05
N LEU A 7 -18.70 -3.87 3.22
CA LEU A 7 -18.21 -4.49 4.44
C LEU A 7 -18.16 -6.02 4.32
N ASP A 8 -19.16 -6.64 3.67
CA ASP A 8 -19.18 -8.08 3.46
C ASP A 8 -18.06 -8.52 2.53
N LEU A 9 -17.82 -7.77 1.44
CA LEU A 9 -16.68 -8.01 0.54
C LEU A 9 -15.34 -7.86 1.28
N PHE A 10 -15.21 -6.85 2.13
CA PHE A 10 -14.01 -6.63 2.94
C PHE A 10 -13.77 -7.79 3.91
N LYS A 11 -14.80 -8.24 4.64
CA LYS A 11 -14.70 -9.38 5.57
C LYS A 11 -14.29 -10.68 4.85
N VAL A 12 -14.87 -10.94 3.68
CA VAL A 12 -14.49 -12.10 2.85
C VAL A 12 -13.02 -11.98 2.42
N GLY A 13 -12.60 -10.80 1.97
CA GLY A 13 -11.22 -10.53 1.60
C GLY A 13 -10.24 -10.75 2.76
N THR A 14 -10.57 -10.29 3.96
CA THR A 14 -9.74 -10.49 5.17
C THR A 14 -9.67 -11.95 5.59
N ALA A 15 -10.80 -12.68 5.59
CA ALA A 15 -10.80 -14.11 5.89
C ALA A 15 -9.94 -14.90 4.89
N ALA A 16 -10.04 -14.58 3.59
CA ALA A 16 -9.23 -15.20 2.55
C ALA A 16 -7.74 -14.84 2.68
N ALA A 17 -7.40 -13.59 2.99
CA ALA A 17 -6.01 -13.18 3.17
C ALA A 17 -5.35 -13.87 4.36
N GLY A 18 -6.10 -14.11 5.45
CA GLY A 18 -5.59 -14.77 6.66
C GLY A 18 -5.08 -16.21 6.43
N VAL A 19 -5.57 -16.92 5.40
CA VAL A 19 -5.20 -18.31 5.13
C VAL A 19 -4.10 -18.48 4.07
N VAL A 20 -3.78 -17.43 3.32
CA VAL A 20 -2.74 -17.49 2.27
C VAL A 20 -1.37 -17.21 2.89
N PRO A 21 -0.32 -18.03 2.67
CA PRO A 21 1.04 -17.72 3.12
C PRO A 21 1.57 -16.39 2.55
N ARG A 22 2.29 -15.61 3.37
CA ARG A 22 2.81 -14.27 3.04
C ARG A 22 3.59 -14.23 1.72
N THR A 23 4.43 -15.24 1.46
CA THR A 23 5.23 -15.31 0.22
C THR A 23 4.36 -15.48 -1.03
N GLY A 24 3.30 -16.28 -0.95
CA GLY A 24 2.37 -16.50 -2.06
C GLY A 24 1.50 -15.27 -2.33
N ALA A 25 1.02 -14.62 -1.27
CA ALA A 25 0.18 -13.43 -1.36
C ALA A 25 0.93 -12.25 -2.00
N ASN A 26 2.20 -12.04 -1.62
CA ASN A 26 3.06 -11.00 -2.18
C ASN A 26 3.28 -11.12 -3.69
N LEU A 27 3.52 -12.33 -4.17
CA LEU A 27 3.73 -12.57 -5.61
C LEU A 27 2.43 -12.41 -6.38
N LEU A 28 1.31 -12.87 -5.81
CA LEU A 28 -0.02 -12.71 -6.38
C LEU A 28 -0.44 -11.25 -6.47
N SER A 29 -0.30 -10.47 -5.39
CA SER A 29 -0.73 -9.06 -5.33
C SER A 29 0.10 -8.17 -6.27
N GLN A 30 1.42 -8.37 -6.31
CA GLN A 30 2.32 -7.66 -7.21
C GLN A 30 2.12 -8.07 -8.69
N GLY A 31 1.88 -9.37 -8.92
CA GLY A 31 1.56 -9.91 -10.23
C GLY A 31 0.25 -9.34 -10.77
N LEU A 32 -0.82 -9.41 -9.98
CA LEU A 32 -2.13 -8.84 -10.31
C LEU A 32 -2.04 -7.33 -10.53
N GLY A 33 -1.37 -6.59 -9.64
CA GLY A 33 -1.17 -5.14 -9.80
C GLY A 33 -0.51 -4.78 -11.14
N THR A 34 0.50 -5.55 -11.56
CA THR A 34 1.14 -5.35 -12.87
C THR A 34 0.22 -5.74 -14.02
N ALA A 35 -0.51 -6.85 -13.89
CA ALA A 35 -1.37 -7.39 -14.94
C ALA A 35 -2.59 -6.51 -15.24
N VAL A 36 -3.14 -5.83 -14.23
CA VAL A 36 -4.29 -4.93 -14.41
C VAL A 36 -3.91 -3.53 -14.90
N ALA A 37 -2.64 -3.13 -14.79
CA ALA A 37 -2.18 -1.79 -15.17
C ALA A 37 -2.53 -1.38 -16.62
N PRO A 38 -2.47 -2.27 -17.64
CA PRO A 38 -2.90 -1.94 -19.00
C PRO A 38 -4.42 -1.71 -19.14
N LEU A 39 -5.22 -2.34 -18.27
CA LEU A 39 -6.69 -2.22 -18.28
C LEU A 39 -7.18 -0.91 -17.64
N LEU A 40 -6.29 -0.23 -16.90
CA LEU A 40 -6.60 0.97 -16.14
C LEU A 40 -5.93 2.21 -16.76
N ALA A 41 -6.16 2.43 -18.06
CA ALA A 41 -5.49 3.47 -18.84
C ALA A 41 -5.59 4.88 -18.21
N GLU A 42 -6.77 5.27 -17.71
CA GLU A 42 -6.94 6.57 -17.03
C GLU A 42 -6.08 6.69 -15.76
N ARG A 43 -6.05 5.65 -14.93
CA ARG A 43 -5.25 5.63 -13.70
C ARG A 43 -3.77 5.67 -14.03
N ARG A 44 -3.36 4.95 -15.08
CA ARG A 44 -1.99 4.99 -15.58
C ARG A 44 -1.58 6.40 -16.01
N LEU A 45 -2.42 7.11 -16.75
CA LEU A 45 -2.17 8.50 -17.14
C LEU A 45 -2.04 9.44 -15.93
N LEU A 46 -2.88 9.27 -14.91
CA LEU A 46 -2.77 10.05 -13.67
C LEU A 46 -1.45 9.80 -12.94
N ILE A 47 -1.03 8.54 -12.83
CA ILE A 47 0.26 8.18 -12.23
C ILE A 47 1.41 8.81 -13.03
N GLU A 48 1.41 8.71 -14.36
CA GLU A 48 2.43 9.31 -15.21
C GLU A 48 2.50 10.84 -15.03
N ARG A 49 1.35 11.53 -15.01
CA ARG A 49 1.31 12.98 -14.76
C ARG A 49 1.82 13.36 -13.37
N ASN A 50 1.54 12.54 -12.36
CA ASN A 50 2.05 12.78 -11.00
C ASN A 50 3.56 12.56 -10.92
N LEU A 51 4.08 11.53 -11.60
CA LEU A 51 5.52 11.30 -11.72
C LEU A 51 6.21 12.48 -12.43
N ASP A 52 5.63 12.99 -13.52
CA ASP A 52 6.19 14.13 -14.23
C ASP A 52 6.26 15.37 -13.32
N ARG A 53 5.22 15.64 -12.53
CA ARG A 53 5.24 16.75 -11.54
C ARG A 53 6.28 16.54 -10.44
N ALA A 54 6.34 15.33 -9.87
CA ALA A 54 7.25 15.03 -8.76
C ALA A 54 8.73 15.00 -9.17
N THR A 55 9.02 14.76 -10.45
CA THR A 55 10.39 14.62 -10.98
C THR A 55 10.81 15.78 -11.88
N GLY A 56 9.94 16.78 -12.08
CA GLY A 56 10.17 17.88 -13.01
C GLY A 56 10.23 17.46 -14.47
N GLY A 57 9.62 16.32 -14.84
CA GLY A 57 9.59 15.80 -16.21
C GLY A 57 10.92 15.22 -16.70
N ASN A 58 11.90 15.01 -15.82
CA ASN A 58 13.26 14.62 -16.19
C ASN A 58 13.45 13.10 -16.36
N LEU A 59 12.37 12.30 -16.31
CA LEU A 59 12.44 10.86 -16.46
C LEU A 59 12.51 10.46 -17.93
N THR A 60 13.40 9.52 -18.26
CA THR A 60 13.36 8.84 -19.55
C THR A 60 12.04 8.07 -19.70
N PRO A 61 11.54 7.83 -20.93
CA PRO A 61 10.31 7.08 -21.14
C PRO A 61 10.33 5.69 -20.50
N LEU A 62 11.48 5.01 -20.55
CA LEU A 62 11.68 3.71 -19.91
C LEU A 62 11.57 3.79 -18.38
N ARG A 63 12.21 4.78 -17.77
CA ARG A 63 12.17 4.96 -16.31
C ARG A 63 10.78 5.36 -15.84
N ARG A 64 10.09 6.25 -16.57
CA ARG A 64 8.70 6.62 -16.30
C ARG A 64 7.81 5.39 -16.31
N ARG A 65 7.87 4.57 -17.37
CA ARG A 65 7.10 3.32 -17.46
C ARG A 65 7.40 2.35 -16.31
N ALA A 66 8.67 2.20 -15.94
CA ALA A 66 9.07 1.33 -14.83
C ALA A 66 8.49 1.80 -13.49
N LEU A 67 8.53 3.10 -13.21
CA LEU A 67 7.96 3.69 -12.00
C LEU A 67 6.43 3.64 -11.98
N THR A 68 5.78 3.85 -13.13
CA THR A 68 4.32 3.67 -13.25
C THR A 68 3.92 2.24 -12.90
N ASN A 69 4.61 1.24 -13.45
CA ASN A 69 4.33 -0.16 -13.13
C ASN A 69 4.66 -0.48 -11.65
N ALA A 70 5.71 0.14 -11.10
CA ALA A 70 6.02 0.01 -9.67
C ALA A 70 4.91 0.58 -8.77
N ALA A 71 4.30 1.70 -9.15
CA ALA A 71 3.16 2.27 -8.42
C ALA A 71 1.95 1.32 -8.39
N PHE A 72 1.63 0.67 -9.51
CA PHE A 72 0.57 -0.35 -9.54
C PHE A 72 0.90 -1.58 -8.67
N ARG A 73 2.17 -2.02 -8.63
CA ARG A 73 2.60 -3.09 -7.73
C ARG A 73 2.49 -2.69 -6.26
N SER A 74 2.93 -1.48 -5.91
CA SER A 74 2.78 -0.92 -4.56
C SER A 74 1.32 -0.90 -4.14
N TYR A 75 0.43 -0.45 -5.02
CA TYR A 75 -1.00 -0.41 -4.74
C TYR A 75 -1.62 -1.80 -4.57
N GLY A 76 -1.19 -2.78 -5.37
CA GLY A 76 -1.58 -4.18 -5.17
C GLY A 76 -1.14 -4.70 -3.80
N ARG A 77 0.10 -4.40 -3.40
CA ARG A 77 0.64 -4.76 -2.09
C ARG A 77 -0.10 -4.08 -0.94
N TYR A 78 -0.45 -2.80 -1.07
CA TYR A 78 -1.27 -2.07 -0.10
C TYR A 78 -2.58 -2.81 0.20
N TRP A 79 -3.29 -3.30 -0.83
CA TRP A 79 -4.53 -4.03 -0.63
C TRP A 79 -4.32 -5.38 0.05
N GLU A 80 -3.24 -6.09 -0.29
CA GLU A 80 -2.87 -7.32 0.41
C GLU A 80 -2.62 -7.07 1.90
N ASP A 81 -1.78 -6.08 2.21
CA ASP A 81 -1.43 -5.73 3.59
C ASP A 81 -2.69 -5.31 4.36
N LEU A 82 -3.55 -4.47 3.76
CA LEU A 82 -4.81 -4.02 4.37
C LEU A 82 -5.76 -5.18 4.68
N LEU A 83 -5.92 -6.13 3.76
CA LEU A 83 -6.81 -7.27 3.97
C LEU A 83 -6.27 -8.23 5.03
N ARG A 84 -4.94 -8.37 5.13
CA ARG A 84 -4.29 -9.26 6.09
C ARG A 84 -4.21 -8.68 7.49
N LEU A 85 -4.06 -7.35 7.60
CA LEU A 85 -3.82 -6.64 8.86
C LEU A 85 -4.75 -7.04 10.02
N PRO A 86 -6.07 -7.25 9.85
CA PRO A 86 -6.96 -7.62 10.95
C PRO A 86 -6.67 -8.97 11.60
N ASN A 87 -5.95 -9.86 10.91
CA ASN A 87 -5.62 -11.21 11.39
C ASN A 87 -4.15 -11.33 11.85
N MET A 88 -3.35 -10.27 11.75
CA MET A 88 -1.95 -10.29 12.19
C MET A 88 -1.86 -10.11 13.69
N SER A 89 -0.99 -10.89 14.34
CA SER A 89 -0.61 -10.63 15.72
C SER A 89 0.30 -9.40 15.80
N ILE A 90 0.34 -8.78 16.99
CA ILE A 90 1.28 -7.67 17.25
C ILE A 90 2.73 -8.14 17.05
N ASP A 91 3.08 -9.34 17.54
CA ASP A 91 4.42 -9.92 17.35
C ASP A 91 4.78 -10.10 15.85
N GLU A 92 3.82 -10.50 15.01
CA GLU A 92 4.06 -10.61 13.56
C GLU A 92 4.29 -9.22 12.94
N LEU A 93 3.54 -8.21 13.36
CA LEU A 93 3.72 -6.83 12.90
C LEU A 93 5.10 -6.29 13.31
N ASP A 94 5.46 -6.43 14.59
CA ASP A 94 6.72 -5.95 15.14
C ASP A 94 7.92 -6.64 14.47
N ALA A 95 7.84 -7.93 14.20
CA ALA A 95 8.90 -8.66 13.49
C ALA A 95 9.12 -8.21 12.04
N ASN A 96 8.15 -7.51 11.45
CA ASN A 96 8.16 -7.08 10.05
C ASN A 96 8.16 -5.55 9.87
N PHE A 97 8.35 -4.80 10.96
CA PHE A 97 8.30 -3.34 10.97
C PHE A 97 9.62 -2.77 11.50
N ASP A 98 10.16 -1.76 10.80
CA ASP A 98 11.28 -0.95 11.27
C ASP A 98 10.85 0.51 11.31
N SER A 99 11.27 1.25 12.33
CA SER A 99 10.89 2.65 12.52
C SER A 99 12.13 3.53 12.68
N ARG A 100 12.11 4.69 12.03
CA ARG A 100 13.15 5.71 12.17
C ARG A 100 12.53 6.97 12.74
N GLY A 101 13.17 7.54 13.76
CA GLY A 101 12.71 8.77 14.38
C GLY A 101 11.55 8.61 15.39
N LEU A 102 11.22 7.38 15.81
CA LEU A 102 10.12 7.13 16.75
C LEU A 102 10.32 7.83 18.10
N HIS A 103 11.58 7.99 18.53
CA HIS A 103 11.95 8.76 19.74
C HIS A 103 11.43 10.22 19.75
N HIS A 104 11.12 10.82 18.59
CA HIS A 104 10.46 12.13 18.54
C HIS A 104 9.01 12.07 19.02
N VAL A 105 8.33 10.95 18.78
CA VAL A 105 6.97 10.68 19.27
C VAL A 105 7.01 10.50 20.79
N ASP A 106 7.95 9.69 21.28
CA ASP A 106 8.15 9.46 22.72
C ASP A 106 8.42 10.78 23.46
N ALA A 107 9.35 11.60 22.97
CA ALA A 107 9.68 12.90 23.57
C ALA A 107 8.48 13.87 23.59
N ALA A 108 7.64 13.86 22.55
CA ALA A 108 6.43 14.68 22.51
C ALA A 108 5.38 14.22 23.54
N ILE A 109 5.26 12.91 23.76
CA ILE A 109 4.39 12.35 24.80
C ILE A 109 4.92 12.72 26.19
N GLU A 110 6.22 12.53 26.44
CA GLU A 110 6.87 12.85 27.71
C GLU A 110 6.80 14.34 28.08
N SER A 111 6.73 15.23 27.08
CA SER A 111 6.56 16.68 27.30
C SER A 111 5.18 17.07 27.87
N GLY A 112 4.21 16.16 27.85
CA GLY A 112 2.83 16.41 28.28
C GLY A 112 1.94 17.13 27.26
N ILE A 113 2.46 17.44 26.06
CA ILE A 113 1.72 18.15 24.99
C ILE A 113 1.10 17.15 23.99
N GLY A 114 1.78 16.04 23.71
CA GLY A 114 1.37 15.03 22.73
C GLY A 114 1.72 15.40 21.26
N PRO A 115 1.97 14.42 20.38
CA PRO A 115 2.37 14.67 19.00
C PRO A 115 1.19 14.87 18.03
N ILE A 116 1.42 15.60 16.94
CA ILE A 116 0.59 15.59 15.74
C ILE A 116 1.35 14.86 14.63
N LEU A 117 0.83 13.73 14.17
CA LEU A 117 1.45 12.92 13.11
C LEU A 117 0.83 13.26 11.75
N ALA A 118 1.57 14.01 10.92
CA ALA A 118 1.16 14.33 9.55
C ALA A 118 1.77 13.31 8.57
N LEU A 119 0.92 12.47 7.98
CA LEU A 119 1.34 11.39 7.08
C LEU A 119 0.82 11.64 5.64
N PRO A 120 1.65 11.46 4.61
CA PRO A 120 1.16 11.44 3.23
C PRO A 120 0.44 10.12 2.95
N HIS A 121 -0.36 10.07 1.88
CA HIS A 121 -0.98 8.81 1.42
C HIS A 121 0.06 7.99 0.63
N VAL A 122 0.98 7.35 1.36
CA VAL A 122 2.09 6.57 0.80
C VAL A 122 2.17 5.23 1.51
N GLY A 123 2.24 4.16 0.71
CA GLY A 123 2.27 2.76 1.13
C GLY A 123 2.26 1.85 -0.10
#